data_AF-A0A0G1L6G9-F1
#
_entry.id   AF-A0A0G1L6G9-F1
#
_cell.length_a   1.000
_cell.length_b   1.000
_cell.length_c   1.000
_cell.angle_alpha   90.00
_cell.angle_beta   90.00
_cell.angle_gamma   90.00
#
_symmetry.space_group_name_H-M   'P 1'
#
loop_
_entity.id
_entity.type
_entity.pdbx_description
1 polymer ?
#
loop_
_entity_poly.entity_id
_entity_poly.type
_entity_poly.pdbx_seq_one_letter_code
_entity_poly.pdbx_strand_id
1 'polypeptide(L)'
;MFLFSVSSFIDLLNSFICFLIYRRLWNAYRRAANDLVRNFYFFYLFFAIFFFFLGLPFFVPSMPGLIQLSFVVAHLFLYLAIAVFIYLFFKLVGWKSNAFSSAVLVAITGFLVFIFSFFEGGVARLWMLSPQAPNIISWSHGGSDWVRLLIGLGGAVLALGWTIFFIFFSTNYVQNPALAAKGKFLGLGVFMLGLAAVLAFVLSVFNFYNFWIVFLAELVTIFGLLVIYRAIALHK
;
A
#
# COMPACT_ATOMS: atom_id res chain seq x y z
N MET A 1 4.15 1.29 31.94
CA MET A 1 5.21 1.84 31.05
C MET A 1 4.52 2.27 29.76
N PHE A 2 4.65 3.53 29.35
CA PHE A 2 3.96 4.06 28.17
C PHE A 2 4.76 3.69 26.91
N LEU A 3 4.16 2.91 26.02
CA LEU A 3 4.78 2.50 24.75
C LEU A 3 4.40 3.53 23.67
N PHE A 4 5.41 4.07 22.99
CA PHE A 4 5.23 4.97 21.84
C PHE A 4 5.58 4.23 20.56
N SER A 5 4.56 3.95 19.74
CA SER A 5 4.75 3.31 18.44
C SER A 5 5.04 4.35 17.35
N VAL A 6 6.30 4.43 16.91
CA VAL A 6 6.74 5.36 15.86
C VAL A 6 6.09 4.98 14.53
N SER A 7 6.12 3.68 14.20
CA SER A 7 5.48 3.11 13.00
C SER A 7 4.02 3.52 12.89
N SER A 8 3.24 3.28 13.96
CA SER A 8 1.81 3.55 13.95
C SER A 8 1.48 5.04 13.94
N PHE A 9 2.33 5.89 14.54
CA PHE A 9 2.19 7.34 14.39
C PHE A 9 2.40 7.78 12.94
N ILE A 10 3.41 7.24 12.25
CA ILE A 10 3.68 7.52 10.85
C ILE A 10 2.53 7.02 9.97
N ASP A 11 1.96 5.85 10.26
CA ASP A 11 0.78 5.34 9.57
C ASP A 11 -0.43 6.28 9.75
N LEU A 12 -0.65 6.86 10.93
CA LEU A 12 -1.69 7.89 11.10
C LEU A 12 -1.42 9.13 10.24
N LEU A 13 -0.17 9.58 10.14
CA LEU A 13 0.21 10.68 9.24
C LEU A 13 0.00 10.31 7.77
N ASN A 14 0.39 9.10 7.37
CA ASN A 14 0.20 8.57 6.01
C ASN A 14 -1.28 8.49 5.65
N SER A 15 -2.11 8.02 6.59
CA SER A 15 -3.57 7.99 6.46
C SER A 15 -4.12 9.39 6.20
N PHE A 16 -3.69 10.38 6.99
CA PHE A 16 -4.09 11.77 6.82
C PHE A 16 -3.66 12.33 5.46
N ILE A 17 -2.41 12.10 5.03
CA ILE A 17 -1.90 12.53 3.72
C ILE A 17 -2.71 11.90 2.58
N CYS A 18 -2.95 10.59 2.62
CA CYS A 18 -3.76 9.88 1.63
C CYS A 18 -5.19 10.41 1.59
N PHE A 19 -5.79 10.72 2.75
CA PHE A 19 -7.12 11.31 2.83
C PHE A 19 -7.18 12.72 2.21
N LEU A 20 -6.16 13.56 2.44
CA LEU A 20 -6.05 14.87 1.80
C LEU A 20 -5.94 14.74 0.27
N ILE A 21 -5.17 13.78 -0.21
CA ILE A 21 -5.05 13.48 -1.65
C ILE A 21 -6.38 13.01 -2.22
N TYR A 22 -7.06 12.07 -1.54
CA TYR A 22 -8.42 11.62 -1.88
C TYR A 22 -9.37 12.82 -2.04
N ARG A 23 -9.43 13.73 -1.06
CA ARG A 23 -10.31 14.91 -1.12
C ARG A 23 -9.97 15.83 -2.29
N ARG A 24 -8.68 16.02 -2.58
CA ARG A 24 -8.24 16.82 -3.74
C ARG A 24 -8.68 16.19 -5.07
N LEU A 25 -8.48 14.89 -5.23
CA LEU A 25 -8.89 14.15 -6.44
C LEU A 25 -10.42 14.09 -6.58
N TRP A 26 -11.15 13.92 -5.49
CA TRP A 26 -12.61 13.99 -5.47
C TRP A 26 -13.12 15.36 -5.97
N ASN A 27 -12.55 16.44 -5.47
CA ASN A 27 -12.90 17.80 -5.91
C ASN A 27 -12.56 18.02 -7.39
N ALA A 28 -11.43 17.49 -7.89
CA ALA A 28 -11.08 17.54 -9.30
C ALA A 28 -12.06 16.73 -10.16
N TYR A 29 -12.45 15.54 -9.71
CA TYR A 29 -13.45 14.69 -10.38
C TYR A 29 -14.81 15.40 -10.49
N ARG A 30 -15.27 16.06 -9.42
CA ARG A 30 -16.53 16.83 -9.45
C ARG A 30 -16.55 17.96 -10.48
N ARG A 31 -15.38 18.48 -10.88
CA ARG A 31 -15.27 19.58 -11.84
C ARG A 31 -15.21 19.11 -13.30
N ALA A 32 -14.61 17.95 -13.56
CA ALA A 32 -14.27 17.50 -14.92
C ALA A 32 -14.76 16.09 -15.27
N ALA A 33 -15.41 15.38 -14.34
CA ALA A 33 -15.97 14.03 -14.50
C ALA A 33 -15.03 13.01 -15.17
N ASN A 34 -13.73 13.04 -14.82
CA ASN A 34 -12.72 12.14 -15.39
C ASN A 34 -12.67 10.78 -14.67
N ASP A 35 -12.98 9.70 -15.40
CA ASP A 35 -12.96 8.32 -14.89
C ASP A 35 -11.61 7.89 -14.29
N LEU A 36 -10.47 8.35 -14.84
CA LEU A 36 -9.14 8.04 -14.29
C LEU A 36 -8.98 8.65 -12.89
N VAL A 37 -9.35 9.93 -12.76
CA VAL A 37 -9.34 10.65 -11.47
C VAL A 37 -10.31 9.99 -10.48
N ARG A 38 -11.46 9.48 -10.95
CA ARG A 38 -12.42 8.75 -10.11
C ARG A 38 -11.78 7.55 -9.43
N ASN A 39 -11.15 6.68 -10.22
CA ASN A 39 -10.54 5.47 -9.69
C ASN A 39 -9.34 5.79 -8.79
N PHE A 40 -8.54 6.80 -9.13
CA PHE A 40 -7.43 7.20 -8.26
C PHE A 40 -7.90 7.76 -6.91
N TYR A 41 -9.00 8.51 -6.82
CA TYR A 41 -9.47 8.89 -5.48
C TYR A 41 -9.89 7.66 -4.65
N PHE A 42 -10.51 6.64 -5.25
CA PHE A 42 -10.83 5.40 -4.54
C PHE A 42 -9.56 4.65 -4.09
N PHE A 43 -8.54 4.61 -4.94
CA PHE A 43 -7.22 4.08 -4.60
C PHE A 43 -6.62 4.77 -3.37
N TYR A 44 -6.61 6.11 -3.32
CA TYR A 44 -6.12 6.85 -2.15
C TYR A 44 -7.03 6.73 -0.92
N LEU A 45 -8.34 6.58 -1.11
CA LEU A 45 -9.27 6.32 0.00
C LEU A 45 -8.96 4.97 0.65
N PHE A 46 -8.76 3.92 -0.13
CA PHE A 46 -8.41 2.61 0.40
C PHE A 46 -7.05 2.61 1.09
N PHE A 47 -6.04 3.30 0.54
CA PHE A 47 -4.77 3.51 1.25
C PHE A 47 -4.93 4.32 2.54
N ALA A 48 -5.80 5.34 2.57
CA ALA A 48 -6.06 6.09 3.79
C ALA A 48 -6.66 5.21 4.88
N ILE A 49 -7.62 4.35 4.53
CA ILE A 49 -8.23 3.41 5.48
C ILE A 49 -7.22 2.33 5.90
N PHE A 50 -6.45 1.79 4.96
CA PHE A 50 -5.34 0.85 5.24
C PHE A 50 -4.39 1.39 6.31
N PHE A 51 -3.84 2.59 6.08
CA PHE A 51 -2.93 3.22 7.03
C PHE A 51 -3.61 3.59 8.36
N PHE A 52 -4.89 3.96 8.34
CA PHE A 52 -5.63 4.20 9.58
C PHE A 52 -5.64 2.95 10.47
N PHE A 53 -5.92 1.78 9.89
CA PHE A 53 -5.90 0.52 10.62
C PHE A 53 -4.50 0.08 11.06
N LEU A 54 -3.46 0.37 10.27
CA LEU A 54 -2.06 0.18 10.70
C LEU A 54 -1.64 1.15 11.81
N GLY A 55 -2.27 2.33 11.88
CA GLY A 55 -2.02 3.36 12.87
C GLY A 55 -2.76 3.17 14.20
N LEU A 56 -3.80 2.33 14.26
CA LEU A 56 -4.53 2.03 15.50
C LEU A 56 -3.69 1.56 16.70
N PRO A 57 -2.58 0.81 16.55
CA PRO A 57 -1.71 0.42 17.66
C PRO A 57 -1.12 1.61 18.42
N PHE A 58 -1.13 2.81 17.84
CA PHE A 58 -0.78 4.04 18.54
C PHE A 58 -1.68 4.31 19.75
N PHE A 59 -2.98 3.99 19.64
CA PHE A 59 -3.98 4.23 20.70
C PHE A 59 -4.14 3.04 21.66
N VAL A 60 -3.79 1.83 21.21
CA VAL A 60 -3.93 0.59 21.97
C VAL A 60 -2.63 -0.25 22.00
N PRO A 61 -1.48 0.33 22.37
CA PRO A 61 -0.19 -0.34 22.24
C PRO A 61 -0.01 -1.55 23.18
N SER A 62 -0.90 -1.73 24.16
CA SER A 62 -0.86 -2.83 25.12
C SER A 62 -1.76 -4.02 24.75
N MET A 63 -2.39 -4.03 23.57
CA MET A 63 -3.34 -5.09 23.16
C MET A 63 -2.92 -5.76 21.85
N PRO A 64 -1.91 -6.67 21.86
CA PRO A 64 -1.36 -7.29 20.64
C PRO A 64 -2.40 -8.02 19.77
N GLY A 65 -3.45 -8.58 20.36
CA GLY A 65 -4.54 -9.22 19.63
C GLY A 65 -5.39 -8.23 18.82
N LEU A 66 -5.71 -7.05 19.40
CA LEU A 66 -6.42 -5.98 18.68
C LEU A 66 -5.54 -5.37 17.57
N ILE A 67 -4.23 -5.27 17.82
CA ILE A 67 -3.25 -4.82 16.83
C ILE A 67 -3.20 -5.79 15.65
N GLN A 68 -3.15 -7.10 15.91
CA GLN A 68 -3.19 -8.08 14.82
C GLN A 68 -4.51 -7.99 14.06
N LEU A 69 -5.65 -7.84 14.74
CA LEU A 69 -6.93 -7.69 14.07
C LEU A 69 -6.97 -6.44 13.17
N SER A 70 -6.45 -5.30 13.65
CA SER A 70 -6.37 -4.08 12.84
C SER A 70 -5.49 -4.28 11.61
N PHE A 71 -4.36 -4.96 11.76
CA PHE A 71 -3.48 -5.34 10.67
C PHE A 71 -4.14 -6.27 9.63
N VAL A 72 -4.89 -7.28 10.09
CA VAL A 72 -5.66 -8.16 9.19
C VAL A 72 -6.72 -7.37 8.40
N VAL A 73 -7.43 -6.45 9.05
CA VAL A 73 -8.37 -5.54 8.38
C VAL A 73 -7.65 -4.60 7.41
N ALA A 74 -6.48 -4.08 7.78
CA ALA A 74 -5.69 -3.23 6.91
C ALA A 74 -5.40 -3.94 5.57
N HIS A 75 -4.94 -5.19 5.60
CA HIS A 75 -4.66 -5.95 4.38
C HIS A 75 -5.85 -6.04 3.42
N LEU A 76 -7.07 -6.18 3.92
CA LEU A 76 -8.26 -6.16 3.07
C LEU A 76 -8.31 -4.87 2.24
N PHE A 77 -8.09 -3.71 2.88
CA PHE A 77 -8.04 -2.42 2.19
C PHE A 77 -6.83 -2.28 1.27
N LEU A 78 -5.68 -2.87 1.61
CA LEU A 78 -4.54 -2.95 0.70
C LEU A 78 -4.92 -3.71 -0.59
N TYR A 79 -5.58 -4.87 -0.47
CA TYR A 79 -6.04 -5.63 -1.63
C TYR A 79 -7.10 -4.89 -2.44
N LEU A 80 -8.01 -4.14 -1.80
CA LEU A 80 -8.97 -3.28 -2.51
C LEU A 80 -8.26 -2.15 -3.27
N ALA A 81 -7.22 -1.55 -2.69
CA ALA A 81 -6.39 -0.56 -3.40
C ALA A 81 -5.68 -1.19 -4.60
N ILE A 82 -5.10 -2.38 -4.44
CA ILE A 82 -4.47 -3.13 -5.53
C ILE A 82 -5.51 -3.50 -6.60
N ALA A 83 -6.73 -3.89 -6.24
CA ALA A 83 -7.80 -4.20 -7.18
C ALA A 83 -8.18 -2.97 -8.04
N VAL A 84 -8.30 -1.78 -7.43
CA VAL A 84 -8.55 -0.52 -8.16
C VAL A 84 -7.39 -0.20 -9.11
N PHE A 85 -6.16 -0.36 -8.63
CA PHE A 85 -4.99 -0.17 -9.47
C PHE A 85 -4.96 -1.15 -10.64
N ILE A 86 -5.36 -2.40 -10.38
CA ILE A 86 -5.37 -3.45 -11.38
C ILE A 86 -6.39 -3.16 -12.49
N TYR A 87 -7.59 -2.80 -12.08
CA TYR A 87 -8.65 -2.35 -12.97
C TYR A 87 -8.19 -1.21 -13.89
N LEU A 88 -7.54 -0.19 -13.31
CA LEU A 88 -7.07 0.99 -14.04
C LEU A 88 -6.10 0.62 -15.15
N PHE A 89 -5.13 -0.23 -14.87
CA PHE A 89 -4.13 -0.65 -15.85
C PHE A 89 -4.74 -1.41 -17.01
N PHE A 90 -5.56 -2.43 -16.76
CA PHE A 90 -6.19 -3.18 -17.85
C PHE A 90 -7.07 -2.26 -18.72
N LYS A 91 -7.70 -1.25 -18.11
CA LYS A 91 -8.39 -0.20 -18.87
C LYS A 91 -7.45 0.64 -19.74
N LEU A 92 -6.29 1.04 -19.22
CA LEU A 92 -5.30 1.85 -19.95
C LEU A 92 -4.64 1.08 -21.09
N VAL A 93 -4.43 -0.23 -20.94
CA VAL A 93 -3.91 -1.13 -22.00
C VAL A 93 -4.95 -1.39 -23.10
N GLY A 94 -6.24 -1.09 -22.85
CA GLY A 94 -7.33 -1.35 -23.77
C GLY A 94 -7.98 -2.74 -23.62
N TRP A 95 -7.53 -3.54 -22.65
CA TRP A 95 -8.07 -4.88 -22.34
C TRP A 95 -9.27 -4.80 -21.38
N LYS A 96 -10.31 -4.07 -21.81
CA LYS A 96 -11.46 -3.71 -20.97
C LYS A 96 -12.24 -4.93 -20.45
N SER A 97 -12.34 -6.00 -21.23
CA SER A 97 -13.03 -7.24 -20.84
C SER A 97 -12.39 -7.91 -19.62
N ASN A 98 -11.07 -7.79 -19.48
CA ASN A 98 -10.31 -8.45 -18.42
C ASN A 98 -10.14 -7.54 -17.19
N ALA A 99 -10.37 -6.23 -17.34
CA ALA A 99 -10.17 -5.26 -16.26
C ALA A 99 -11.03 -5.55 -15.03
N PHE A 100 -12.33 -5.81 -15.24
CA PHE A 100 -13.25 -6.10 -14.15
C PHE A 100 -12.95 -7.45 -13.51
N SER A 101 -12.79 -8.50 -14.32
CA SER A 101 -12.50 -9.86 -13.84
C SER A 101 -11.22 -9.93 -13.00
N SER A 102 -10.14 -9.28 -13.45
CA SER A 102 -8.87 -9.24 -12.70
C SER A 102 -9.00 -8.48 -11.38
N ALA A 103 -9.74 -7.36 -11.36
CA ALA A 103 -9.96 -6.60 -10.14
C ALA A 103 -10.81 -7.36 -9.12
N VAL A 104 -11.86 -8.06 -9.59
CA VAL A 104 -12.69 -8.92 -8.74
C VAL A 104 -11.88 -10.08 -8.18
N LEU A 105 -11.03 -10.73 -8.99
CA LEU A 105 -10.17 -11.82 -8.52
C LEU A 105 -9.21 -11.37 -7.42
N VAL A 106 -8.67 -10.15 -7.52
CA VAL A 106 -7.77 -9.58 -6.51
C VAL A 106 -8.54 -9.24 -5.23
N ALA A 107 -9.75 -8.69 -5.35
CA ALA A 107 -10.60 -8.41 -4.20
C ALA A 107 -11.02 -9.71 -3.48
N ILE A 108 -11.38 -10.77 -4.22
CA ILE A 108 -11.69 -12.09 -3.67
C ILE A 108 -10.46 -12.67 -2.98
N THR A 109 -9.29 -12.61 -3.60
CA THR A 109 -8.02 -13.03 -2.98
C THR A 109 -7.78 -12.31 -1.66
N GLY A 110 -7.97 -10.99 -1.63
CA GLY A 110 -7.84 -10.19 -0.41
C GLY A 110 -8.83 -10.60 0.68
N PHE A 111 -10.07 -10.90 0.30
CA PHE A 111 -11.10 -11.38 1.23
C PHE A 111 -10.78 -12.78 1.79
N LEU A 112 -10.28 -13.69 0.95
CA LEU A 112 -9.81 -14.99 1.40
C LEU A 112 -8.61 -14.87 2.35
N VAL A 113 -7.62 -14.04 2.00
CA VAL A 113 -6.46 -13.77 2.87
C VAL A 113 -6.91 -13.20 4.22
N PHE A 114 -7.88 -12.28 4.22
CA PHE A 114 -8.50 -11.75 5.44
C PHE A 114 -9.10 -12.87 6.30
N ILE A 115 -9.91 -13.75 5.70
CA ILE A 115 -10.54 -14.90 6.39
C ILE A 115 -9.49 -15.83 6.98
N PHE A 116 -8.52 -16.28 6.16
CA PHE A 116 -7.48 -17.20 6.63
C PHE A 116 -6.65 -16.60 7.75
N SER A 117 -6.25 -15.32 7.62
CA SER A 117 -5.45 -14.63 8.64
C SER A 117 -6.22 -14.43 9.95
N PHE A 118 -7.55 -14.29 9.88
CA PHE A 118 -8.40 -14.22 11.06
C PHE A 118 -8.46 -15.56 11.80
N PHE A 119 -8.62 -16.68 11.07
CA PHE A 119 -8.72 -18.01 11.68
C PHE A 119 -7.39 -18.57 12.19
N GLU A 120 -6.27 -18.20 11.57
CA GLU A 120 -4.95 -18.71 11.96
C GLU A 120 -4.46 -18.17 13.32
N GLY A 121 -4.99 -17.03 13.78
CA GLY A 121 -4.82 -16.59 15.17
C GLY A 121 -3.41 -16.14 15.56
N GLY A 122 -2.70 -15.42 14.68
CA GLY A 122 -1.38 -14.85 14.98
C GLY A 122 -1.39 -13.69 16.00
N VAL A 123 -0.22 -13.32 16.51
CA VAL A 123 -0.04 -12.14 17.37
C VAL A 123 0.94 -11.17 16.71
N ALA A 124 0.60 -9.89 16.70
CA ALA A 124 1.48 -8.85 16.18
C ALA A 124 2.82 -8.83 16.91
N ARG A 125 3.90 -8.55 16.17
CA ARG A 125 5.26 -8.59 16.68
C ARG A 125 5.76 -7.19 17.00
N LEU A 126 6.42 -7.05 18.15
CA LEU A 126 6.96 -5.79 18.64
C LEU A 126 8.47 -5.72 18.38
N TRP A 127 8.91 -4.58 17.86
CA TRP A 127 10.31 -4.27 17.61
C TRP A 127 10.71 -3.02 18.36
N MET A 128 11.71 -3.12 19.25
CA MET A 128 12.22 -1.96 19.99
C MET A 128 13.26 -1.21 19.15
N LEU A 129 13.32 0.11 19.28
CA LEU A 129 14.37 0.94 18.67
C LEU A 129 15.76 0.50 19.15
N SER A 130 15.91 0.38 20.48
CA SER A 130 17.11 -0.14 21.13
C SER A 130 16.80 -0.60 22.56
N PRO A 131 17.66 -1.42 23.18
CA PRO A 131 17.54 -1.78 24.60
C PRO A 131 17.58 -0.57 25.55
N GLN A 132 18.24 0.53 25.14
CA GLN A 132 18.35 1.77 25.91
C GLN A 132 17.12 2.68 25.76
N ALA A 133 16.27 2.44 24.76
CA ALA A 133 15.01 3.15 24.53
C ALA A 133 13.84 2.16 24.36
N PRO A 134 13.53 1.31 25.37
CA PRO A 134 12.55 0.23 25.24
C PRO A 134 11.10 0.71 25.07
N ASN A 135 10.84 1.99 25.38
CA ASN A 135 9.53 2.63 25.19
C ASN A 135 9.24 2.97 23.72
N ILE A 136 10.26 3.05 22.86
CA ILE A 136 10.12 3.43 21.46
C ILE A 136 10.07 2.15 20.63
N ILE A 137 8.92 1.89 20.01
CA ILE A 137 8.64 0.61 19.37
C ILE A 137 8.08 0.79 17.96
N SER A 138 8.15 -0.29 17.19
CA SER A 138 7.40 -0.49 15.95
C SER A 138 6.67 -1.82 15.98
N TRP A 139 5.46 -1.83 15.46
CA TRP A 139 4.68 -3.05 15.30
C TRP A 139 4.82 -3.60 13.89
N SER A 140 4.86 -4.92 13.79
CA SER A 140 4.80 -5.60 12.51
C SER A 140 3.81 -6.75 12.55
N HIS A 141 3.38 -7.16 11.38
CA HIS A 141 2.47 -8.28 11.19
C HIS A 141 2.98 -9.57 11.83
N GLY A 142 2.11 -10.19 12.63
CA GLY A 142 2.17 -11.60 12.98
C GLY A 142 1.37 -12.46 11.98
N GLY A 143 1.09 -13.71 12.36
CA GLY A 143 0.40 -14.69 11.52
C GLY A 143 1.37 -15.50 10.65
N SER A 144 0.84 -16.31 9.73
CA SER A 144 1.69 -17.18 8.91
C SER A 144 2.75 -16.44 8.12
N ASP A 145 3.92 -17.06 8.07
CA ASP A 145 4.97 -16.65 7.16
C ASP A 145 4.54 -16.78 5.70
N TRP A 146 3.77 -17.82 5.32
CA TRP A 146 3.33 -17.99 3.93
C TRP A 146 2.37 -16.88 3.48
N VAL A 147 1.47 -16.41 4.35
CA VAL A 147 0.57 -15.29 4.05
C VAL A 147 1.37 -14.03 3.80
N ARG A 148 2.34 -13.75 4.68
CA ARG A 148 3.21 -12.58 4.57
C ARG A 148 4.09 -12.68 3.32
N LEU A 149 4.64 -13.85 2.98
CA LEU A 149 5.36 -14.08 1.73
C LEU A 149 4.47 -13.87 0.50
N LEU A 150 3.22 -14.35 0.52
CA LEU A 150 2.29 -14.17 -0.59
C LEU A 150 1.99 -12.68 -0.84
N ILE A 151 1.73 -11.92 0.23
CA ILE A 151 1.49 -10.47 0.14
C ILE A 151 2.75 -9.76 -0.34
N GLY A 152 3.90 -10.08 0.24
CA GLY A 152 5.19 -9.46 -0.06
C GLY A 152 5.70 -9.77 -1.47
N LEU A 153 5.92 -11.04 -1.80
CA LEU A 153 6.43 -11.48 -3.09
C LEU A 153 5.41 -11.28 -4.20
N GLY A 154 4.14 -11.63 -3.96
CA GLY A 154 3.07 -11.42 -4.94
C GLY A 154 2.91 -9.93 -5.27
N GLY A 155 2.87 -9.08 -4.24
CA GLY A 155 2.84 -7.63 -4.41
C GLY A 155 4.08 -7.08 -5.14
N ALA A 156 5.27 -7.57 -4.80
CA ALA A 156 6.52 -7.15 -5.44
C ALA A 156 6.63 -7.56 -6.90
N VAL A 157 6.27 -8.81 -7.24
CA VAL A 157 6.28 -9.32 -8.62
C VAL A 157 5.29 -8.53 -9.48
N LEU A 158 4.08 -8.29 -8.97
CA LEU A 158 3.11 -7.43 -9.63
C LEU A 158 3.69 -6.03 -9.80
N ALA A 159 4.16 -5.38 -8.74
CA ALA A 159 4.73 -4.04 -8.83
C ALA A 159 5.87 -3.96 -9.87
N LEU A 160 6.81 -4.90 -9.88
CA LEU A 160 7.91 -4.95 -10.84
C LEU A 160 7.43 -5.09 -12.29
N GLY A 161 6.52 -6.03 -12.56
CA GLY A 161 5.95 -6.19 -13.89
C GLY A 161 5.30 -4.90 -14.40
N TRP A 162 4.69 -4.14 -13.49
CA TRP A 162 3.94 -2.93 -13.80
C TRP A 162 4.87 -1.74 -13.97
N THR A 163 5.91 -1.64 -13.14
CA THR A 163 7.01 -0.70 -13.32
C THR A 163 7.64 -0.87 -14.68
N ILE A 164 8.00 -2.10 -15.06
CA ILE A 164 8.59 -2.41 -16.36
C ILE A 164 7.63 -1.98 -17.47
N PHE A 165 6.35 -2.37 -17.39
CA PHE A 165 5.35 -1.98 -18.36
C PHE A 165 5.25 -0.45 -18.51
N PHE A 166 5.06 0.28 -17.41
CA PHE A 166 4.87 1.72 -17.46
C PHE A 166 6.11 2.45 -17.98
N ILE A 167 7.31 2.07 -17.53
CA ILE A 167 8.56 2.72 -17.99
C ILE A 167 8.84 2.38 -19.45
N PHE A 168 8.71 1.11 -19.83
CA PHE A 168 8.94 0.65 -21.20
C PHE A 168 7.95 1.28 -22.18
N PHE A 169 6.64 1.22 -21.87
CA PHE A 169 5.61 1.78 -22.73
C PHE A 169 5.76 3.28 -22.90
N SER A 170 6.01 4.00 -21.79
CA SER A 170 6.18 5.45 -21.81
C SER A 170 7.42 5.91 -22.55
N THR A 171 8.46 5.08 -22.62
CA THR A 171 9.71 5.43 -23.30
C THR A 171 9.65 5.15 -24.79
N ASN A 172 8.98 4.07 -25.20
CA ASN A 172 9.05 3.57 -26.58
C ASN A 172 7.82 3.89 -27.44
N TYR A 173 6.64 4.05 -26.83
CA TYR A 173 5.37 4.15 -27.58
C TYR A 173 4.62 5.46 -27.38
N VAL A 174 4.95 6.24 -26.34
CA VAL A 174 4.27 7.51 -26.05
C VAL A 174 5.04 8.68 -26.65
N GLN A 175 4.53 9.22 -27.76
CA GLN A 175 5.15 10.36 -28.46
C GLN A 175 5.02 11.68 -27.69
N ASN A 176 3.94 11.86 -26.93
CA ASN A 176 3.74 13.08 -26.15
C ASN A 176 4.65 13.07 -24.91
N PRO A 177 5.61 14.02 -24.78
CA PRO A 177 6.59 14.01 -23.70
C PRO A 177 5.97 14.17 -22.31
N ALA A 178 4.86 14.90 -22.19
CA ALA A 178 4.17 15.06 -20.92
C ALA A 178 3.49 13.76 -20.48
N LEU A 179 2.86 13.03 -21.41
CA LEU A 179 2.26 11.72 -21.12
C LEU A 179 3.34 10.66 -20.82
N ALA A 180 4.46 10.70 -21.53
CA ALA A 180 5.61 9.82 -21.28
C ALA A 180 6.17 10.03 -19.87
N ALA A 181 6.34 11.30 -19.45
CA ALA A 181 6.79 11.61 -18.09
C ALA A 181 5.81 11.08 -17.03
N LYS A 182 4.50 11.23 -17.23
CA LYS A 182 3.48 10.70 -16.29
C LYS A 182 3.60 9.19 -16.12
N GLY A 183 3.69 8.44 -17.22
CA GLY A 183 3.81 6.99 -17.12
C GLY A 183 5.13 6.55 -16.46
N LYS A 184 6.24 7.26 -16.68
CA LYS A 184 7.49 7.02 -15.94
C LYS A 184 7.33 7.26 -14.43
N PHE A 185 6.67 8.33 -14.02
CA PHE A 185 6.38 8.59 -12.60
C PHE A 185 5.44 7.52 -12.01
N LEU A 186 4.40 7.10 -12.73
CA LEU A 186 3.55 5.98 -12.29
C LEU A 186 4.39 4.70 -12.09
N GLY A 187 5.25 4.36 -13.05
CA GLY A 187 6.14 3.19 -12.95
C GLY A 187 7.09 3.26 -11.76
N LEU A 188 7.70 4.43 -11.51
CA LEU A 188 8.56 4.65 -10.35
C LEU A 188 7.80 4.54 -9.03
N GLY A 189 6.61 5.13 -8.94
CA GLY A 189 5.80 5.06 -7.74
C GLY A 189 5.37 3.63 -7.42
N VAL A 190 4.98 2.85 -8.44
CA VAL A 190 4.65 1.43 -8.29
C VAL A 190 5.87 0.61 -7.86
N PHE A 191 7.05 0.91 -8.41
CA PHE A 191 8.29 0.25 -8.01
C PHE A 191 8.54 0.42 -6.51
N MET A 192 8.36 1.65 -6.01
CA MET A 192 8.51 1.95 -4.59
C MET A 192 7.49 1.17 -3.75
N LEU A 193 6.22 1.06 -4.19
CA LEU A 193 5.24 0.23 -3.49
C LEU A 193 5.65 -1.26 -3.46
N GLY A 194 6.21 -1.77 -4.55
CA GLY A 194 6.78 -3.13 -4.61
C GLY A 194 7.93 -3.33 -3.64
N LEU A 195 8.88 -2.40 -3.62
CA LEU A 195 10.00 -2.41 -2.67
C LEU A 195 9.50 -2.35 -1.23
N ALA A 196 8.53 -1.48 -0.93
CA ALA A 196 7.92 -1.42 0.39
C ALA A 196 7.24 -2.72 0.80
N ALA A 197 6.57 -3.42 -0.12
CA ALA A 197 5.98 -4.73 0.14
C ALA A 197 7.06 -5.79 0.47
N VAL A 198 8.19 -5.78 -0.22
CA VAL A 198 9.35 -6.64 0.12
C VAL A 198 9.84 -6.33 1.53
N LEU A 199 10.07 -5.05 1.83
CA LEU A 199 10.57 -4.61 3.13
C LEU A 199 9.58 -4.98 4.25
N ALA A 200 8.29 -4.72 4.11
CA ALA A 200 7.30 -4.96 5.15
C ALA A 200 7.00 -6.45 5.37
N PHE A 201 6.91 -7.24 4.30
CA PHE A 201 6.31 -8.58 4.38
C PHE A 201 7.30 -9.72 4.11
N VAL A 202 8.19 -9.58 3.13
CA VAL A 202 9.18 -10.62 2.83
C VAL A 202 10.27 -10.61 3.89
N LEU A 203 10.88 -9.45 4.14
CA LEU A 203 11.96 -9.35 5.11
C LEU A 203 11.50 -9.69 6.53
N SER A 204 10.21 -9.50 6.83
CA SER A 204 9.68 -9.80 8.15
C SER A 204 9.68 -11.28 8.52
N VAL A 205 9.94 -12.19 7.57
CA VAL A 205 10.03 -13.65 7.83
C VAL A 205 11.38 -14.01 8.44
N PHE A 206 12.40 -13.19 8.20
CA PHE A 206 13.75 -13.49 8.61
C PHE A 206 14.08 -12.90 9.99
N ASN A 207 14.99 -13.56 10.70
CA ASN A 207 15.39 -13.20 12.06
C ASN A 207 16.11 -11.84 12.17
N PHE A 208 16.64 -11.30 11.07
CA PHE A 208 17.29 -9.99 11.05
C PHE A 208 16.30 -8.82 10.95
N TYR A 209 15.00 -9.10 10.77
CA TYR A 209 13.98 -8.07 10.71
C TYR A 209 13.99 -7.22 11.97
N ASN A 210 13.81 -5.91 11.82
CA ASN A 210 13.97 -4.97 12.94
C ASN A 210 13.19 -3.66 12.70
N PHE A 211 13.22 -2.79 13.71
CA PHE A 211 12.59 -1.48 13.73
C PHE A 211 12.85 -0.64 12.46
N TRP A 212 14.11 -0.58 11.99
CA TRP A 212 14.50 0.28 10.88
C TRP A 212 13.93 -0.20 9.55
N ILE A 213 13.72 -1.51 9.40
CA ILE A 213 13.11 -2.06 8.19
C ILE A 213 11.62 -1.71 8.12
N VAL A 214 10.91 -1.76 9.26
CA VAL A 214 9.51 -1.30 9.36
C VAL A 214 9.41 0.17 8.97
N PHE A 215 10.23 1.01 9.59
CA PHE A 215 10.27 2.46 9.34
C PHE A 215 10.59 2.78 7.87
N LEU A 216 11.58 2.09 7.28
CA LEU A 216 11.93 2.28 5.87
C LEU A 216 10.77 1.86 4.95
N ALA A 217 10.06 0.78 5.25
CA ALA A 217 8.93 0.32 4.45
C ALA A 217 7.81 1.37 4.40
N GLU A 218 7.48 1.99 5.53
CA GLU A 218 6.48 3.06 5.61
C GLU A 218 6.87 4.29 4.79
N LEU A 219 8.11 4.76 4.95
CA LEU A 219 8.62 5.90 4.20
C LEU A 219 8.60 5.63 2.69
N VAL A 220 9.10 4.47 2.27
CA VAL A 220 9.10 4.08 0.85
C VAL A 220 7.67 3.99 0.31
N THR A 221 6.71 3.48 1.10
CA THR A 221 5.30 3.41 0.71
C THR A 221 4.73 4.80 0.46
N ILE A 222 4.86 5.73 1.42
CA ILE A 222 4.28 7.07 1.27
C ILE A 222 4.95 7.86 0.15
N PHE A 223 6.28 7.76 -0.02
CA PHE A 223 6.97 8.37 -1.16
C PHE A 223 6.46 7.80 -2.48
N GLY A 224 6.27 6.48 -2.59
CA GLY A 224 5.68 5.85 -3.77
C GLY A 224 4.28 6.41 -4.09
N LEU A 225 3.42 6.54 -3.08
CA LEU A 225 2.09 7.13 -3.23
C LEU A 225 2.13 8.60 -3.63
N LEU A 226 3.06 9.40 -3.11
CA LEU A 226 3.23 10.80 -3.50
C LEU A 226 3.72 10.94 -4.95
N VAL A 227 4.61 10.04 -5.40
CA VAL A 227 5.09 9.98 -6.79
C VAL A 227 3.94 9.64 -7.74
N ILE A 228 3.08 8.66 -7.40
CA ILE A 228 1.87 8.33 -8.17
C ILE A 228 0.95 9.56 -8.24
N TYR A 229 0.73 10.26 -7.12
CA TYR A 229 -0.14 11.43 -7.07
C TYR A 229 0.38 12.54 -7.99
N ARG A 230 1.69 12.79 -7.98
CA ARG A 230 2.33 13.76 -8.87
C ARG A 230 2.07 13.44 -10.34
N ALA A 231 2.14 12.17 -10.75
CA ALA A 231 1.85 11.76 -12.11
C ALA A 231 0.41 12.11 -12.54
N ILE A 232 -0.54 11.98 -11.62
CA ILE A 232 -1.97 12.23 -11.89
C ILE A 232 -2.28 13.74 -11.85
N ALA A 233 -1.69 14.46 -10.90
CA ALA A 233 -1.97 15.88 -10.66
C ALA A 233 -1.45 16.81 -11.77
N LEU A 234 -0.49 16.37 -12.58
CA LEU A 234 0.01 17.08 -13.77
C LEU A 234 -1.01 17.13 -14.94
N HIS A 235 -2.31 17.13 -14.65
CA HIS A 235 -3.40 17.18 -15.63
C HIS A 235 -3.77 18.59 -16.10
N LYS A 236 -2.88 19.56 -15.88
CA LYS A 236 -2.97 20.91 -16.44
C LYS A 236 -2.12 21.03 -17.69
#